data_AF-A0A843V000-F1
#
_entry.id   AF-A0A843V000-F1
#
_cell.length_a   1.000
_cell.length_b   1.000
_cell.length_c   1.000
_cell.angle_alpha   90.00
_cell.angle_beta   90.00
_cell.angle_gamma   90.00
#
_symmetry.space_group_name_H-M   'P 1'
#
loop_
_entity.id
_entity.type
_entity.pdbx_description
1 polymer ?
#
loop_
_entity_poly.entity_id
_entity_poly.type
_entity_poly.pdbx_seq_one_letter_code
_entity_poly.pdbx_strand_id
1 'polypeptide(L)'
;DLAVLNNRENWIDVDKKQIPLNSKAKSILCYALSKKEFNMISAYNPAMEIWEKLRITYEGTDKVKETRIDILVAQYERFQIQSGESITQMYNRFKDNTNELAGLGKTYEIEDMRLGESPNKKKHINALKATKETTDGESEDDKSNESSEDEEAFFSIRL
;
A
#
# COMPACT_ATOMS: atom_id res chain seq x y z
N ASP A 1 -24.50 -34.57 28.65
CA ASP A 1 -23.16 -34.00 28.50
C ASP A 1 -23.21 -32.49 28.73
N LEU A 2 -22.74 -32.02 29.89
CA LEU A 2 -22.94 -30.64 30.36
C LEU A 2 -22.16 -29.62 29.52
N ALA A 3 -21.09 -30.04 28.85
CA ALA A 3 -20.29 -29.20 27.97
C ALA A 3 -21.07 -28.73 26.73
N VAL A 4 -21.94 -29.58 26.17
CA VAL A 4 -22.75 -29.27 24.98
C VAL A 4 -23.87 -28.27 25.31
N LEU A 5 -24.46 -28.36 26.51
CA LEU A 5 -25.48 -27.43 26.98
C LEU A 5 -24.88 -26.06 27.33
N ASN A 6 -23.74 -26.02 28.01
CA ASN A 6 -23.03 -24.78 28.32
C ASN A 6 -22.57 -24.05 27.05
N ASN A 7 -22.10 -24.78 26.04
CA ASN A 7 -21.79 -24.18 24.75
C ASN A 7 -23.07 -23.60 24.12
N ARG A 8 -24.15 -24.39 24.03
CA ARG A 8 -25.42 -23.95 23.42
C ARG A 8 -26.03 -22.72 24.11
N GLU A 9 -25.98 -22.63 25.43
CA GLU A 9 -26.44 -21.45 26.18
C GLU A 9 -25.58 -20.21 25.91
N ASN A 10 -24.26 -20.36 25.84
CA ASN A 10 -23.35 -19.28 25.47
C ASN A 10 -23.56 -18.79 24.04
N TRP A 11 -23.78 -19.68 23.08
CA TRP A 11 -24.11 -19.32 21.69
C TRP A 11 -25.44 -18.56 21.61
N ILE A 12 -26.47 -19.02 22.31
CA ILE A 12 -27.78 -18.35 22.34
C ILE A 12 -27.70 -16.97 23.02
N ASP A 13 -26.91 -16.80 24.07
CA ASP A 13 -26.72 -15.50 24.74
C ASP A 13 -25.91 -14.52 23.87
N VAL A 14 -24.87 -15.01 23.19
CA VAL A 14 -24.10 -14.23 22.21
C VAL A 14 -25.02 -13.77 21.07
N ASP A 15 -25.82 -14.66 20.49
CA ASP A 15 -26.75 -14.32 19.41
C ASP A 15 -27.83 -13.33 19.88
N LYS A 16 -28.39 -13.52 21.08
CA LYS A 16 -29.38 -12.59 21.69
C LYS A 16 -28.81 -11.20 21.90
N LYS A 17 -27.54 -11.06 22.28
CA LYS A 17 -26.87 -9.77 22.45
C LYS A 17 -26.49 -9.13 21.11
N GLN A 18 -26.21 -9.92 20.08
CA GLN A 18 -25.84 -9.40 18.76
C GLN A 18 -27.02 -8.86 17.95
N ILE A 19 -28.21 -9.47 18.05
CA ILE A 19 -29.43 -9.02 17.35
C ILE A 19 -29.76 -7.52 17.60
N PRO A 20 -29.83 -7.01 18.84
CA PRO A 20 -30.13 -5.61 19.10
C PRO A 20 -28.99 -4.68 18.66
N LEU A 21 -27.73 -5.12 18.76
CA LEU A 21 -26.57 -4.35 18.28
C LEU A 21 -26.57 -4.20 16.76
N ASN A 22 -26.83 -5.29 16.03
CA ASN A 22 -26.97 -5.28 14.58
C ASN A 22 -28.12 -4.36 14.15
N SER A 23 -29.27 -4.45 14.83
CA SER A 23 -30.43 -3.59 14.57
C SER A 23 -30.10 -2.11 14.79
N LYS A 24 -29.40 -1.80 15.89
CA LYS A 24 -28.95 -0.42 16.20
C LYS A 24 -27.96 0.10 15.16
N ALA A 25 -26.96 -0.70 14.78
CA ALA A 25 -25.99 -0.34 13.76
C ALA A 25 -26.65 -0.09 12.40
N LYS A 26 -27.60 -0.96 12.00
CA LYS A 26 -28.39 -0.78 10.77
C LYS A 26 -29.18 0.53 10.81
N SER A 27 -29.87 0.84 11.90
CA SER A 27 -30.60 2.11 12.02
C SER A 27 -29.67 3.31 11.85
N ILE A 28 -28.52 3.34 12.53
CA ILE A 28 -27.53 4.42 12.42
C ILE A 28 -27.06 4.58 10.97
N LEU A 29 -26.69 3.46 10.32
CA LEU A 29 -26.27 3.47 8.91
C LEU A 29 -27.39 4.01 8.01
N CYS A 30 -28.63 3.54 8.17
CA CYS A 30 -29.75 4.00 7.33
C CYS A 30 -30.07 5.49 7.51
N TYR A 31 -29.94 6.04 8.72
CA TYR A 31 -30.17 7.47 8.97
C TYR A 31 -29.08 8.37 8.38
N ALA A 32 -27.85 7.87 8.27
CA ALA A 32 -26.74 8.63 7.71
C ALA A 32 -26.77 8.73 6.17
N LEU A 33 -27.61 7.94 5.50
CA LEU A 33 -27.62 7.80 4.05
C LEU A 33 -28.67 8.66 3.37
N SER A 34 -28.33 9.19 2.19
CA SER A 34 -29.32 9.77 1.29
C SER A 34 -30.26 8.70 0.75
N LYS A 35 -31.43 9.13 0.24
CA LYS A 35 -32.43 8.23 -0.36
C LYS A 35 -31.84 7.33 -1.46
N LYS A 36 -30.92 7.85 -2.27
CA LYS A 36 -30.27 7.10 -3.35
C LYS A 36 -29.40 5.96 -2.79
N GLU A 37 -28.59 6.28 -1.78
CA GLU A 37 -27.67 5.33 -1.16
C GLU A 37 -28.43 4.28 -0.35
N PHE A 38 -29.47 4.69 0.36
CA PHE A 38 -30.37 3.77 1.06
C PHE A 38 -31.00 2.76 0.10
N ASN A 39 -31.49 3.20 -1.06
CA ASN A 39 -32.07 2.28 -2.05
C ASN A 39 -31.06 1.22 -2.51
N MET A 40 -29.79 1.62 -2.68
CA MET A 40 -28.70 0.70 -3.06
C MET A 40 -28.43 -0.37 -2.00
N ILE A 41 -28.59 -0.06 -0.71
CA ILE A 41 -28.29 -0.97 0.41
C ILE A 41 -29.55 -1.62 1.03
N SER A 42 -30.74 -1.30 0.54
CA SER A 42 -32.02 -1.69 1.17
C SER A 42 -32.25 -3.21 1.23
N ALA A 43 -31.64 -3.96 0.31
CA ALA A 43 -31.75 -5.42 0.24
C ALA A 43 -30.85 -6.18 1.23
N TYR A 44 -29.89 -5.51 1.89
CA TYR A 44 -28.94 -6.16 2.80
C TYR A 44 -29.48 -6.16 4.24
N ASN A 45 -29.24 -7.26 4.97
CA ASN A 45 -29.85 -7.50 6.28
C ASN A 45 -28.91 -7.24 7.46
N PRO A 46 -27.74 -7.90 7.54
CA PRO A 46 -26.73 -7.56 8.54
C PRO A 46 -26.15 -6.16 8.30
N ALA A 47 -25.94 -5.42 9.37
CA ALA A 47 -25.26 -4.11 9.31
C ALA A 47 -23.85 -4.24 8.72
N MET A 48 -23.19 -5.40 8.92
CA MET A 48 -21.90 -5.70 8.31
C MET A 48 -21.96 -5.77 6.78
N GLU A 49 -23.00 -6.39 6.21
CA GLU A 49 -23.16 -6.44 4.74
C GLU A 49 -23.46 -5.06 4.16
N ILE A 50 -24.27 -4.27 4.86
CA ILE A 50 -24.53 -2.87 4.49
C ILE A 50 -23.22 -2.07 4.50
N TRP A 51 -22.47 -2.16 5.59
CA TRP A 51 -21.16 -1.50 5.73
C TRP A 51 -20.20 -1.92 4.62
N GLU A 52 -20.09 -3.22 4.35
CA GLU A 52 -19.19 -3.74 3.33
C GLU A 52 -19.61 -3.26 1.93
N LYS A 53 -20.90 -3.20 1.64
CA LYS A 53 -21.39 -2.66 0.37
C LYS A 53 -21.05 -1.18 0.22
N LEU A 54 -21.21 -0.39 1.29
CA LEU A 54 -20.84 1.03 1.29
C LEU A 54 -19.33 1.18 1.09
N ARG A 55 -18.51 0.45 1.86
CA ARG A 55 -17.05 0.43 1.74
C ARG A 55 -16.60 0.13 0.31
N ILE A 56 -17.09 -0.95 -0.29
CA ILE A 56 -16.75 -1.33 -1.67
C ILE A 56 -17.19 -0.26 -2.67
N THR A 57 -18.35 0.37 -2.48
CA THR A 57 -18.88 1.37 -3.42
C THR A 57 -18.07 2.67 -3.40
N TYR A 58 -17.62 3.10 -2.23
CA TYR A 58 -16.93 4.39 -2.07
C TYR A 58 -15.41 4.28 -2.10
N GLU A 59 -14.85 3.24 -1.51
CA GLU A 59 -13.40 3.03 -1.46
C GLU A 59 -12.88 2.11 -2.57
N GLY A 60 -13.78 1.38 -3.25
CA GLY A 60 -13.43 0.32 -4.19
C GLY A 60 -13.13 -1.02 -3.50
N THR A 61 -13.05 -2.08 -4.31
CA THR A 61 -12.59 -3.39 -3.85
C THR A 61 -11.08 -3.39 -3.64
N ASP A 62 -10.59 -4.35 -2.85
CA ASP A 62 -9.14 -4.48 -2.61
C ASP A 62 -8.37 -4.68 -3.92
N LYS A 63 -8.96 -5.38 -4.90
CA LYS A 63 -8.37 -5.53 -6.24
C LYS A 63 -8.26 -4.21 -7.01
N VAL A 64 -9.26 -3.34 -6.90
CA VAL A 64 -9.19 -2.00 -7.48
C VAL A 64 -8.11 -1.17 -6.79
N LYS A 65 -8.01 -1.27 -5.45
CA LYS A 65 -6.95 -0.59 -4.68
C LYS A 65 -5.55 -1.08 -5.08
N GLU A 66 -5.34 -2.39 -5.19
CA GLU A 66 -4.08 -2.98 -5.69
C GLU A 66 -3.72 -2.48 -7.09
N THR A 67 -4.68 -2.54 -8.03
CA THR A 67 -4.45 -2.11 -9.41
C THR A 67 -4.09 -0.61 -9.47
N ARG A 68 -4.73 0.19 -8.62
CA ARG A 68 -4.43 1.62 -8.49
C ARG A 68 -3.03 1.87 -7.95
N ILE A 69 -2.60 1.10 -6.94
CA ILE A 69 -1.21 1.12 -6.45
C ILE A 69 -0.25 0.79 -7.60
N ASP A 70 -0.46 -0.30 -8.34
CA ASP A 70 0.43 -0.71 -9.44
C ASP A 70 0.58 0.40 -10.50
N ILE A 71 -0.52 1.09 -10.84
CA ILE A 71 -0.51 2.22 -11.77
C ILE A 71 0.28 3.39 -11.21
N LEU A 72 0.03 3.78 -9.96
CA LEU A 72 0.70 4.91 -9.31
C LEU A 72 2.21 4.66 -9.15
N VAL A 73 2.60 3.43 -8.82
CA VAL A 73 4.00 3.01 -8.76
C VAL A 73 4.64 3.10 -10.12
N ALA A 74 4.00 2.59 -11.18
CA ALA A 74 4.52 2.70 -12.53
C ALA A 74 4.65 4.17 -12.99
N GLN A 75 3.73 5.05 -12.57
CA GLN A 75 3.84 6.49 -12.83
C GLN A 75 4.99 7.13 -12.06
N TYR A 76 5.21 6.73 -10.81
CA TYR A 76 6.32 7.18 -9.98
C TYR A 76 7.67 6.72 -10.55
N GLU A 77 7.81 5.45 -10.92
CA GLU A 77 9.03 4.87 -11.50
C GLU A 77 9.42 5.53 -12.84
N ARG A 78 8.41 5.97 -13.60
CA ARG A 78 8.59 6.64 -14.90
C ARG A 78 8.45 8.15 -14.80
N PHE A 79 8.47 8.70 -13.58
CA PHE A 79 8.20 10.10 -13.35
C PHE A 79 9.31 10.95 -13.96
N GLN A 80 8.91 11.89 -14.82
CA GLN A 80 9.81 12.84 -15.46
C GLN A 80 9.07 14.16 -15.67
N ILE A 81 9.83 15.26 -15.65
CA ILE A 81 9.31 16.58 -16.00
C ILE A 81 8.84 16.57 -17.46
N GLN A 82 7.65 17.11 -17.70
CA GLN A 82 7.08 17.18 -19.04
C GLN A 82 7.54 18.44 -19.78
N SER A 83 7.51 18.40 -21.11
CA SER A 83 7.85 19.58 -21.92
C SER A 83 6.86 20.72 -21.63
N GLY A 84 7.37 21.90 -21.29
CA GLY A 84 6.55 23.06 -20.92
C GLY A 84 6.00 23.02 -19.49
N GLU A 85 6.33 22.01 -18.69
CA GLU A 85 5.97 21.93 -17.27
C GLU A 85 6.93 22.79 -16.42
N SER A 86 6.39 23.64 -15.55
CA SER A 86 7.19 24.36 -14.56
C SER A 86 7.61 23.46 -13.40
N ILE A 87 8.67 23.83 -12.69
CA ILE A 87 9.17 23.08 -11.52
C ILE A 87 8.07 22.93 -10.44
N THR A 88 7.29 23.99 -10.19
CA THR A 88 6.18 23.94 -9.23
C THR A 88 5.08 22.96 -9.65
N GLN A 89 4.73 22.93 -10.93
CA GLN A 89 3.74 21.98 -11.46
C GLN A 89 4.25 20.54 -11.33
N MET A 90 5.52 20.29 -11.69
CA MET A 90 6.17 19.00 -11.53
C MET A 90 6.15 18.53 -10.07
N TYR A 91 6.54 19.42 -9.15
CA TYR A 91 6.53 19.11 -7.72
C TYR A 91 5.13 18.78 -7.20
N ASN A 92 4.11 19.53 -7.62
CA ASN A 92 2.73 19.25 -7.21
C ASN A 92 2.26 17.89 -7.72
N ARG A 93 2.51 17.54 -8.99
CA ARG A 93 2.16 16.20 -9.51
C ARG A 93 2.88 15.08 -8.77
N PHE A 94 4.15 15.28 -8.46
CA PHE A 94 4.92 14.33 -7.66
C PHE A 94 4.29 14.14 -6.28
N LYS A 95 3.96 15.26 -5.60
CA LYS A 95 3.34 15.26 -4.28
C LYS A 95 1.95 14.61 -4.30
N ASP A 96 1.16 14.84 -5.34
CA ASP A 96 -0.15 14.22 -5.51
C ASP A 96 -0.01 12.69 -5.64
N ASN A 97 0.95 12.22 -6.44
CA ASN A 97 1.24 10.79 -6.58
C ASN A 97 1.67 10.14 -5.24
N THR A 98 2.60 10.77 -4.51
CA THR A 98 3.08 10.21 -3.22
C THR A 98 2.01 10.26 -2.14
N ASN A 99 1.19 11.31 -2.09
CA ASN A 99 0.05 11.41 -1.16
C ASN A 99 -0.99 10.32 -1.46
N GLU A 100 -1.28 10.05 -2.73
CA GLU A 100 -2.24 9.03 -3.12
C GLU A 100 -1.76 7.62 -2.75
N LEU A 101 -0.48 7.32 -2.99
CA LEU A 101 0.15 6.07 -2.54
C LEU A 101 0.07 5.92 -1.01
N ALA A 102 0.38 6.97 -0.26
CA ALA A 102 0.26 6.97 1.20
C ALA A 102 -1.18 6.74 1.67
N GLY A 103 -2.16 7.37 1.02
CA GLY A 103 -3.58 7.19 1.30
C GLY A 103 -4.08 5.76 1.04
N LEU A 104 -3.41 5.01 0.17
CA LEU A 104 -3.68 3.59 -0.10
C LEU A 104 -2.90 2.65 0.83
N GLY A 105 -2.20 3.17 1.85
CA GLY A 105 -1.44 2.38 2.81
C GLY A 105 -0.07 1.91 2.29
N LYS A 106 0.40 2.47 1.17
CA LYS A 106 1.78 2.28 0.69
C LYS A 106 2.62 3.47 1.13
N THR A 107 3.26 3.32 2.28
CA THR A 107 4.30 4.24 2.73
C THR A 107 5.63 3.78 2.15
N TYR A 108 6.18 4.56 1.22
CA TYR A 108 7.57 4.39 0.80
C TYR A 108 8.44 5.11 1.82
N GLU A 109 9.18 4.36 2.63
CA GLU A 109 10.28 4.96 3.37
C GLU A 109 11.37 5.38 2.37
N ILE A 110 12.09 6.46 2.67
CA ILE A 110 13.13 7.00 1.77
C ILE A 110 14.22 5.95 1.47
N GLU A 111 14.36 4.92 2.31
CA GLU A 111 15.23 3.77 2.09
C GLU A 111 14.74 2.84 0.96
N ASP A 112 13.42 2.65 0.81
CA ASP A 112 12.83 1.95 -0.34
C ASP A 112 12.88 2.79 -1.63
N MET A 113 13.12 4.11 -1.51
CA MET A 113 13.34 5.00 -2.66
C MET A 113 14.80 4.97 -3.17
N ARG A 114 15.75 4.43 -2.41
CA ARG A 114 17.13 4.23 -2.88
C ARG A 114 17.26 2.83 -3.47
N LEU A 115 17.26 2.81 -4.81
CA LEU A 115 17.63 1.72 -5.73
C LEU A 115 16.42 1.07 -6.40
N GLY A 116 16.27 1.41 -7.68
CA GLY A 116 15.58 0.60 -8.67
C GLY A 116 16.19 -0.81 -8.77
N GLU A 117 15.75 -1.69 -7.89
CA GLU A 117 15.74 -3.12 -8.13
C GLU A 117 14.47 -3.49 -8.88
N SER A 118 14.45 -3.12 -10.17
CA SER A 118 13.57 -3.75 -11.14
C SER A 118 13.69 -5.28 -10.99
N PRO A 119 12.58 -6.04 -10.88
CA PRO A 119 12.59 -7.50 -10.71
C PRO A 119 13.39 -8.26 -11.78
N ASN A 120 13.67 -7.61 -12.91
CA ASN A 120 14.44 -8.19 -14.02
C ASN A 120 15.95 -8.31 -13.77
N LYS A 121 16.54 -7.64 -12.76
CA LYS A 121 17.97 -7.82 -12.43
C LYS A 121 18.29 -9.16 -11.77
N LYS A 122 17.34 -9.76 -11.04
CA LYS A 122 17.55 -11.04 -10.32
C LYS A 122 17.88 -12.21 -11.25
N LYS A 123 17.42 -12.18 -12.51
CA LYS A 123 17.73 -13.22 -13.51
C LYS A 123 19.16 -13.14 -14.06
N HIS A 124 19.75 -11.94 -14.12
CA HIS A 124 21.12 -11.76 -14.62
C HIS A 124 22.19 -12.02 -13.56
N ILE A 125 21.92 -11.65 -12.29
CA ILE A 125 22.89 -11.84 -11.20
C ILE A 125 23.13 -13.33 -10.92
N ASN A 126 22.09 -14.17 -11.02
CA ASN A 126 22.23 -15.62 -10.82
C ASN A 126 22.99 -16.30 -11.97
N ALA A 127 22.88 -15.78 -13.20
CA ALA A 127 23.65 -16.27 -14.34
C ALA A 127 25.15 -15.93 -14.23
N LEU A 128 25.49 -14.77 -13.66
CA LEU A 128 26.88 -14.33 -13.46
C LEU A 128 27.57 -15.00 -12.26
N LYS A 129 26.81 -15.43 -11.25
CA LYS A 129 27.35 -16.22 -10.12
C LYS A 129 27.68 -17.66 -10.53
N ALA A 130 26.85 -18.27 -11.39
CA ALA A 130 27.10 -19.62 -11.90
C ALA A 130 28.37 -19.74 -12.78
N THR A 131 28.90 -18.63 -13.29
CA THR A 131 30.12 -18.62 -14.13
C THR A 131 31.42 -18.32 -13.37
N LYS A 132 31.37 -18.04 -12.05
CA LYS A 132 32.57 -17.70 -11.25
C LYS A 132 33.03 -18.81 -10.30
N GLU A 133 32.33 -19.93 -10.21
CA GLU A 133 32.74 -21.11 -9.43
C GLU A 133 33.56 -22.08 -10.29
N THR A 134 34.66 -21.60 -10.86
CA THR A 134 35.83 -22.42 -11.22
C THR A 134 36.97 -21.46 -11.53
N THR A 135 37.78 -21.14 -10.52
CA THR A 135 39.25 -21.11 -10.58
C THR A 135 39.77 -20.56 -9.25
N ASP A 136 40.50 -21.43 -8.57
CA ASP A 136 41.16 -21.27 -7.28
C ASP A 136 42.22 -20.16 -7.23
N GLY A 137 42.50 -19.69 -6.01
CA GLY A 137 43.86 -19.31 -5.57
C GLY A 137 44.10 -17.83 -5.26
N GLU A 138 44.30 -17.53 -3.95
CA GLU A 138 45.37 -16.72 -3.31
C GLU A 138 45.75 -15.33 -3.92
N SER A 139 46.06 -14.23 -3.22
CA SER A 139 46.24 -13.83 -1.81
C SER A 139 46.53 -12.30 -1.77
N GLU A 140 46.24 -11.65 -0.63
CA GLU A 140 46.95 -10.53 0.04
C GLU A 140 47.08 -9.07 -0.51
N ASP A 141 46.93 -8.14 0.46
CA ASP A 141 47.40 -6.75 0.65
C ASP A 141 46.91 -5.63 -0.31
N ASP A 142 46.70 -4.36 0.06
CA ASP A 142 47.25 -3.50 1.12
C ASP A 142 46.34 -2.26 1.34
N LYS A 143 46.51 -1.56 2.47
CA LYS A 143 45.82 -0.29 2.79
C LYS A 143 46.53 0.92 2.15
N SER A 144 45.77 1.88 1.62
CA SER A 144 46.19 3.29 1.66
C SER A 144 45.00 4.25 1.60
N ASN A 145 45.00 5.16 2.57
CA ASN A 145 44.10 6.28 2.81
C ASN A 145 44.57 7.48 1.97
N GLU A 146 43.68 8.16 1.24
CA GLU A 146 43.95 9.53 0.79
C GLU A 146 42.65 10.33 0.72
N SER A 147 42.62 11.40 1.52
CA SER A 147 41.56 12.38 1.63
C SER A 147 41.66 13.43 0.53
N SER A 148 40.57 13.77 -0.13
CA SER A 148 40.44 15.05 -0.83
C SER A 148 38.99 15.50 -0.90
N GLU A 149 38.68 16.47 -0.04
CA GLU A 149 37.82 17.65 -0.28
C GLU A 149 36.99 17.63 -1.58
N ASP A 150 35.76 17.11 -1.55
CA ASP A 150 34.77 17.34 -2.64
C ASP A 150 33.29 17.13 -2.21
N GLU A 151 32.99 17.12 -0.90
CA GLU A 151 31.59 16.91 -0.45
C GLU A 151 30.74 18.18 -0.35
N GLU A 152 31.32 19.39 -0.49
CA GLU A 152 30.54 20.63 -0.35
C GLU A 152 29.86 21.13 -1.64
N ALA A 153 30.16 20.55 -2.81
CA ALA A 153 29.53 20.98 -4.07
C ALA A 153 28.11 20.42 -4.30
N PHE A 154 27.73 19.34 -3.60
CA PHE A 154 26.43 18.68 -3.84
C PHE A 154 25.24 19.33 -3.12
N PHE A 155 25.46 20.20 -2.13
CA PHE A 155 24.37 20.84 -1.38
C PHE A 155 23.91 22.20 -1.94
N SER A 156 24.59 22.78 -2.93
CA SER A 156 24.23 24.12 -3.47
C SER A 156 23.44 24.12 -4.78
N ILE A 157 23.00 22.97 -5.31
CA ILE A 157 22.08 22.94 -6.46
C ILE A 157 20.92 22.01 -6.16
N ARG A 158 20.06 22.45 -5.25
CA ARG A 158 18.66 22.04 -5.22
C ARG A 158 17.82 23.19 -4.67
N LEU A 159 17.62 24.18 -5.53
CA LEU A 159 16.47 25.10 -5.47
C LEU A 159 15.18 24.29 -5.61
#